data_AF-A0A8B8NNZ8-F1
#
_entry.id   AF-A0A8B8NNZ8-F1
#
_cell.length_a   1.000
_cell.length_b   1.000
_cell.length_c   1.000
_cell.angle_alpha   90.00
_cell.angle_beta   90.00
_cell.angle_gamma   90.00
#
_symmetry.space_group_name_H-M   'P 1'
#
loop_
_entity.id
_entity.type
_entity.pdbx_description
1 polymer ?
#
loop_
_entity_poly.entity_id
_entity_poly.type
_entity_poly.pdbx_seq_one_letter_code
_entity_poly.pdbx_strand_id
1 'polypeptide(L)'
;MVPGQKIKCLDSLRWPTVGRYKVDIASFESLALPVLQVKEDTNLFIIDEVGKMELYSSSFFPAVLKVLQSNVPLLASIPIPRNGRDIPGVARLRNHPGAEVFTVSASNRDAVREEIYSKLLDLLPKQ
;
A
#
# COMPACT_ATOMS: atom_id res chain seq x y z
N MET A 1 -49.01 -10.48 4.42
CA MET A 1 -48.24 -10.64 3.17
C MET A 1 -47.30 -9.45 3.06
N VAL A 2 -46.05 -9.61 3.48
CA VAL A 2 -44.98 -8.64 3.20
C VAL A 2 -44.32 -9.05 1.89
N PRO A 3 -44.14 -8.14 0.91
CA PRO A 3 -43.50 -8.49 -0.36
C PRO A 3 -42.07 -8.92 -0.10
N GLY A 4 -41.71 -10.10 -0.61
CA GLY A 4 -40.38 -10.67 -0.49
C GLY A 4 -39.34 -9.66 -0.98
N GLN A 5 -38.45 -9.25 -0.07
CA GLN A 5 -37.18 -8.66 -0.46
C GLN A 5 -36.49 -9.67 -1.36
N LYS A 6 -36.44 -9.36 -2.66
CA LYS A 6 -35.54 -10.01 -3.60
C LYS A 6 -34.14 -9.86 -3.00
N ILE A 7 -33.64 -10.95 -2.42
CA ILE A 7 -32.20 -11.13 -2.25
C ILE A 7 -31.64 -10.91 -3.65
N LYS A 8 -30.93 -9.80 -3.85
CA LYS A 8 -30.06 -9.66 -5.01
C LYS A 8 -29.08 -10.82 -4.88
N CYS A 9 -29.35 -11.90 -5.61
CA CYS A 9 -28.31 -12.84 -5.98
C CYS A 9 -27.24 -11.97 -6.62
N LEU A 10 -26.14 -11.75 -5.91
CA LEU A 10 -25.11 -10.81 -6.28
C LEU A 10 -24.34 -11.44 -7.44
N ASP A 11 -24.93 -11.35 -8.63
CA ASP A 11 -24.31 -11.81 -9.85
C ASP A 11 -22.93 -11.14 -9.95
N SER A 12 -21.89 -11.98 -9.84
CA SER A 12 -20.48 -11.72 -10.11
C SER A 12 -19.59 -11.04 -9.04
N LEU A 13 -19.65 -11.44 -7.77
CA LEU A 13 -18.51 -11.22 -6.85
C LEU A 13 -17.31 -12.14 -7.22
N ARG A 14 -16.78 -12.03 -8.45
CA ARG A 14 -15.54 -12.72 -8.83
C ARG A 14 -14.40 -11.99 -8.13
N TRP A 15 -13.97 -12.53 -6.99
CA TRP A 15 -12.75 -12.08 -6.33
C TRP A 15 -11.60 -12.02 -7.35
N PRO A 16 -10.84 -10.91 -7.42
CA PRO A 16 -9.68 -10.84 -8.27
C PRO A 16 -8.71 -11.95 -7.96
N THR A 17 -7.98 -12.40 -8.98
CA THR A 17 -7.02 -13.49 -8.83
C THR A 17 -5.59 -13.01 -9.09
N VAL A 18 -4.66 -13.57 -8.33
CA VAL A 18 -3.23 -13.44 -8.54
C VAL A 18 -2.60 -14.82 -8.44
N GLY A 19 -2.28 -15.40 -9.59
CA GLY A 19 -1.82 -16.80 -9.65
C GLY A 19 -2.89 -17.73 -9.09
N ARG A 20 -2.56 -18.44 -8.00
CA ARG A 20 -3.46 -19.39 -7.33
C ARG A 20 -4.32 -18.73 -6.23
N TYR A 21 -4.07 -17.46 -5.94
CA TYR A 21 -4.73 -16.76 -4.84
C TYR A 21 -5.93 -15.95 -5.34
N LYS A 22 -6.96 -15.86 -4.49
CA LYS A 22 -8.05 -14.90 -4.64
C LYS A 22 -7.86 -13.78 -3.63
N VAL A 23 -8.20 -12.56 -4.01
CA VAL A 23 -8.08 -11.37 -3.17
C VAL A 23 -9.44 -11.04 -2.57
N ASP A 24 -9.55 -11.12 -1.25
CA ASP A 24 -10.71 -10.62 -0.51
C ASP A 24 -10.54 -9.12 -0.24
N ILE A 25 -11.03 -8.31 -1.17
CA ILE A 25 -10.92 -6.84 -1.10
C ILE A 25 -11.64 -6.30 0.14
N ALA A 26 -12.81 -6.83 0.48
CA ALA A 26 -13.63 -6.28 1.56
C ALA A 26 -12.95 -6.47 2.92
N SER A 27 -12.41 -7.67 3.16
CA SER A 27 -11.62 -7.95 4.37
C SER A 27 -10.38 -7.05 4.44
N PHE A 28 -9.63 -6.94 3.33
CA PHE A 28 -8.46 -6.06 3.26
C PHE A 28 -8.80 -4.59 3.55
N GLU A 29 -9.82 -4.04 2.90
CA GLU A 29 -10.23 -2.65 3.07
C GLU A 29 -10.69 -2.34 4.50
N SER A 30 -11.39 -3.28 5.14
CA SER A 30 -11.86 -3.12 6.52
C SER A 30 -10.72 -2.96 7.54
N LEU A 31 -9.53 -3.49 7.22
CA LEU A 31 -8.34 -3.40 8.07
C LEU A 31 -7.39 -2.27 7.64
N ALA A 32 -7.11 -2.15 6.35
CA ALA A 32 -6.10 -1.23 5.84
C ALA A 32 -6.57 0.23 5.83
N LEU A 33 -7.80 0.51 5.40
CA LEU A 33 -8.27 1.89 5.20
C LEU A 33 -8.38 2.71 6.50
N PRO A 34 -8.83 2.14 7.64
CA PRO A 34 -8.85 2.88 8.90
C PRO A 34 -7.46 3.26 9.41
N VAL A 35 -6.44 2.43 9.14
CA VAL A 35 -5.05 2.67 9.58
C VAL A 35 -4.38 3.74 8.74
N LEU A 36 -4.76 3.90 7.47
CA LEU A 36 -4.24 4.93 6.57
C LEU A 36 -4.86 6.33 6.78
N GLN A 37 -5.72 6.51 7.79
CA GLN A 37 -6.21 7.84 8.14
C GLN A 37 -5.09 8.62 8.83
N VAL A 38 -4.75 9.78 8.26
CA VAL A 38 -3.76 10.69 8.85
C VAL A 38 -4.33 11.29 10.13
N LYS A 39 -3.67 11.00 11.26
CA LYS A 39 -3.99 11.57 12.58
C LYS A 39 -2.85 12.47 13.03
N GLU A 40 -3.16 13.46 13.87
CA GLU A 40 -2.20 14.45 14.35
C GLU A 40 -1.03 13.82 15.14
N ASP A 41 -1.27 12.67 15.77
CA ASP A 41 -0.30 11.91 16.57
C ASP A 41 0.50 10.88 15.76
N THR A 42 0.30 10.78 14.44
CA THR A 42 1.01 9.81 13.61
C THR A 42 2.40 10.32 13.23
N ASN A 43 3.46 9.63 13.67
CA ASN A 43 4.84 10.02 13.35
C ASN A 43 5.43 9.29 12.14
N LEU A 44 4.90 8.13 11.77
CA LEU A 44 5.40 7.30 10.68
C LEU A 44 4.30 6.39 10.13
N PHE A 45 4.21 6.30 8.81
CA PHE A 45 3.48 5.22 8.15
C PHE A 45 4.44 4.14 7.67
N ILE A 46 4.06 2.88 7.86
CA ILE A 46 4.76 1.72 7.32
C ILE A 46 3.77 0.90 6.51
N ILE A 47 4.08 0.64 5.24
CA ILE A 47 3.26 -0.18 4.35
C ILE A 47 4.13 -1.26 3.72
N ASP A 48 3.91 -2.50 4.11
CA ASP A 48 4.54 -3.68 3.50
C ASP A 48 3.40 -4.57 2.97
N GLU A 49 3.03 -4.58 1.69
CA GLU A 49 3.58 -3.98 0.46
C GLU A 49 2.52 -3.06 -0.21
N VAL A 50 2.93 -2.16 -1.12
CA VAL A 50 2.00 -1.58 -2.12
C VAL A 50 2.19 -2.30 -3.45
N GLY A 51 1.46 -3.41 -3.62
CA GLY A 51 1.64 -4.35 -4.71
C GLY A 51 0.38 -4.62 -5.53
N LYS A 52 0.45 -5.65 -6.38
CA LYS A 52 -0.65 -6.01 -7.29
C LYS A 52 -1.93 -6.38 -6.53
N MET A 53 -1.80 -7.02 -5.38
CA MET A 53 -2.96 -7.54 -4.63
C MET A 53 -3.72 -6.39 -3.96
N GLU A 54 -3.00 -5.48 -3.32
CA GLU A 54 -3.55 -4.32 -2.60
C GLU A 54 -4.18 -3.32 -3.59
N LEU A 55 -3.58 -3.18 -4.78
CA LEU A 55 -4.06 -2.30 -5.84
C LEU A 55 -5.36 -2.78 -6.53
N TYR A 56 -5.90 -3.96 -6.18
CA TYR A 56 -7.28 -4.30 -6.56
C TYR A 56 -8.33 -3.53 -5.75
N SER A 57 -7.97 -3.03 -4.56
CA SER A 57 -8.83 -2.08 -3.84
C SER A 57 -8.77 -0.72 -4.54
N SER A 58 -9.91 -0.28 -5.06
CA SER A 58 -10.06 1.07 -5.63
C SER A 58 -9.90 2.18 -4.58
N SER A 59 -10.02 1.84 -3.30
CA SER A 59 -9.97 2.78 -2.18
C SER A 59 -8.57 2.89 -1.57
N PHE A 60 -7.77 1.83 -1.66
CA PHE A 60 -6.44 1.75 -1.02
C PHE A 60 -5.44 2.73 -1.62
N PHE A 61 -5.25 2.71 -2.94
CA PHE A 61 -4.25 3.58 -3.57
C PHE A 61 -4.54 5.08 -3.35
N PRO A 62 -5.79 5.57 -3.47
CA PRO A 62 -6.14 6.92 -3.05
C PRO A 62 -5.79 7.23 -1.58
N ALA A 63 -5.96 6.28 -0.65
CA ALA A 63 -5.58 6.47 0.75
C ALA A 63 -4.05 6.58 0.92
N VAL A 64 -3.26 5.75 0.22
CA VAL A 64 -1.79 5.88 0.19
C VAL A 64 -1.35 7.23 -0.35
N LEU A 65 -2.02 7.74 -1.40
CA LEU A 65 -1.72 9.07 -1.94
C LEU A 65 -2.04 10.20 -0.96
N LYS A 66 -3.09 10.07 -0.14
CA LYS A 66 -3.39 11.03 0.93
C LYS A 66 -2.30 11.04 2.01
N VAL A 67 -1.78 9.86 2.36
CA VAL A 67 -0.61 9.76 3.27
C VAL A 67 0.60 10.47 2.68
N LEU A 68 0.91 10.26 1.39
CA LEU A 68 2.01 10.95 0.70
C LEU A 68 1.84 12.47 0.60
N GLN A 69 0.60 12.97 0.64
CA GLN A 69 0.28 14.41 0.65
C GLN A 69 0.37 15.02 2.05
N SER A 70 0.51 14.20 3.09
CA SER A 70 0.71 14.67 4.46
C SER A 70 2.17 15.01 4.74
N ASN A 71 2.43 15.62 5.88
CA ASN A 71 3.80 15.87 6.37
C ASN A 71 4.37 14.69 7.18
N VAL A 72 3.69 13.55 7.21
CA VAL A 72 4.13 12.37 7.95
C VAL A 72 5.00 11.48 7.04
N PRO A 73 6.21 11.09 7.47
CA PRO A 73 7.05 10.15 6.73
C PRO A 73 6.32 8.83 6.41
N LEU A 74 6.59 8.29 5.21
CA LEU A 74 6.09 6.98 4.77
C LEU A 74 7.26 6.08 4.36
N LEU A 75 7.38 4.94 5.02
CA LEU A 75 8.19 3.81 4.56
C LEU A 75 7.27 2.81 3.86
N ALA A 76 7.53 2.49 2.60
CA ALA A 76 6.75 1.49 1.87
C ALA A 76 7.64 0.54 1.07
N SER A 77 7.25 -0.74 1.01
CA SER A 77 7.82 -1.69 0.06
C SER A 77 6.96 -1.72 -1.21
N ILE A 78 7.62 -1.83 -2.36
CA ILE A 78 6.97 -1.93 -3.68
C ILE A 78 7.63 -3.04 -4.51
N PRO A 79 6.88 -3.76 -5.35
CA PRO A 79 7.44 -4.83 -6.15
C PRO A 79 8.32 -4.27 -7.28
N ILE A 80 9.38 -5.01 -7.62
CA ILE A 80 10.21 -4.71 -8.79
C ILE A 80 9.40 -5.03 -10.07
N PRO A 81 9.41 -4.15 -11.10
CA PRO A 81 8.77 -4.44 -12.39
C PRO A 81 9.26 -5.76 -12.97
N ARG A 82 8.32 -6.66 -13.30
CA ARG A 82 8.64 -7.93 -13.96
C ARG A 82 8.50 -7.79 -15.47
N ASN A 83 9.54 -8.18 -16.20
CA ASN A 83 9.55 -8.21 -17.67
C ASN A 83 9.17 -6.87 -18.33
N GLY A 84 9.60 -5.75 -17.73
CA GLY A 84 9.30 -4.39 -18.24
C GLY A 84 7.84 -3.95 -18.09
N ARG A 85 6.96 -4.77 -17.49
CA ARG A 85 5.57 -4.40 -17.19
C ARG A 85 5.50 -3.86 -15.77
N ASP A 86 5.36 -2.55 -15.69
CA ASP A 86 5.14 -1.86 -14.42
C ASP A 86 3.65 -1.83 -14.07
N ILE A 87 3.34 -1.80 -12.78
CA ILE A 87 1.98 -1.60 -12.30
C ILE A 87 1.79 -0.09 -12.15
N PRO A 88 0.80 0.56 -12.79
CA PRO A 88 0.71 2.02 -12.81
C PRO A 88 0.73 2.69 -11.42
N GLY A 89 0.07 2.08 -10.42
CA GLY A 89 0.11 2.56 -9.03
C GLY A 89 1.51 2.47 -8.42
N VAL A 90 2.21 1.36 -8.64
CA VAL A 90 3.60 1.15 -8.19
C VAL A 90 4.55 2.14 -8.86
N ALA A 91 4.44 2.29 -10.18
CA ALA A 91 5.23 3.24 -10.96
C ALA A 91 5.09 4.68 -10.43
N ARG A 92 3.86 5.05 -10.06
CA ARG A 92 3.56 6.38 -9.51
C ARG A 92 4.20 6.62 -8.15
N LEU A 93 4.26 5.60 -7.27
CA LEU A 93 4.99 5.71 -6.00
C LEU A 93 6.49 5.81 -6.24
N ARG A 94 7.05 4.92 -7.07
CA ARG A 94 8.48 4.90 -7.38
C ARG A 94 8.98 6.21 -7.97
N ASN A 95 8.19 6.82 -8.85
CA ASN A 95 8.57 8.04 -9.55
C ASN A 95 8.09 9.32 -8.83
N HIS A 96 7.61 9.22 -7.58
CA HIS A 96 7.17 10.38 -6.83
C HIS A 96 8.37 11.30 -6.54
N PRO A 97 8.28 12.63 -6.75
CA PRO A 97 9.43 13.54 -6.64
C PRO A 97 10.02 13.61 -5.23
N GLY A 98 9.23 13.31 -4.19
CA GLY A 98 9.70 13.22 -2.80
C GLY A 98 10.08 11.82 -2.35
N ALA A 99 10.06 10.81 -3.22
CA ALA A 99 10.41 9.44 -2.86
C ALA A 99 11.91 9.19 -3.05
N GLU A 100 12.52 8.55 -2.06
CA GLU A 100 13.82 7.93 -2.18
C GLU A 100 13.63 6.42 -2.29
N VAL A 101 14.19 5.80 -3.34
CA VAL A 101 13.90 4.40 -3.69
C VAL A 101 15.16 3.56 -3.57
N PHE A 102 15.09 2.53 -2.73
CA PHE A 102 16.16 1.55 -2.56
C PHE A 102 15.79 0.25 -3.24
N THR A 103 16.67 -0.24 -4.13
CA THR A 103 16.53 -1.59 -4.68
C THR A 103 17.29 -2.57 -3.79
N VAL A 104 16.56 -3.44 -3.10
CA VAL A 104 17.11 -4.42 -2.16
C VAL A 104 17.46 -5.73 -2.87
N SER A 105 18.65 -6.24 -2.61
CA SER A 105 19.17 -7.54 -3.02
C SER A 105 19.68 -8.29 -1.80
N ALA A 106 19.96 -9.59 -1.95
CA ALA A 106 20.54 -10.38 -0.86
C ALA A 106 21.90 -9.85 -0.38
N SER A 107 22.69 -9.22 -1.27
CA SER A 107 24.03 -8.73 -0.94
C SER A 107 24.04 -7.33 -0.31
N ASN A 108 23.01 -6.52 -0.51
CA ASN A 108 22.96 -5.14 0.01
C ASN A 108 21.94 -4.93 1.13
N ARG A 109 21.14 -5.95 1.48
CA ARG A 109 20.02 -5.84 2.43
C ARG A 109 20.43 -5.17 3.74
N ASP A 110 21.53 -5.61 4.33
CA ASP A 110 21.94 -5.13 5.66
C ASP A 110 22.46 -3.68 5.58
N ALA A 111 23.15 -3.31 4.50
CA ALA A 111 23.58 -1.94 4.26
C ALA A 111 22.39 -0.99 4.02
N VAL A 112 21.43 -1.40 3.18
CA VAL A 112 20.21 -0.62 2.91
C VAL A 112 19.37 -0.44 4.17
N ARG A 113 19.31 -1.48 5.03
CA ARG A 113 18.62 -1.39 6.33
C ARG A 113 19.22 -0.27 7.19
N GLU A 114 20.54 -0.22 7.34
CA GLU A 114 21.19 0.82 8.16
C GLU A 114 20.97 2.22 7.57
N GLU A 115 21.02 2.35 6.25
CA GLU A 115 20.75 3.62 5.56
C GLU A 115 19.31 4.11 5.78
N ILE A 116 18.32 3.23 5.59
CA ILE A 116 16.90 3.55 5.84
C ILE A 116 16.70 3.91 7.32
N TYR A 117 17.31 3.15 8.23
CA TYR A 117 17.19 3.40 9.66
C TYR A 117 17.73 4.78 10.05
N SER A 118 18.93 5.14 9.57
CA SER A 118 19.51 6.46 9.81
C SER A 118 18.62 7.58 9.28
N LYS A 119 18.10 7.45 8.06
CA LYS A 119 17.20 8.45 7.45
C LYS A 119 15.91 8.62 8.23
N LEU A 120 15.32 7.52 8.71
CA LEU A 120 14.11 7.58 9.53
C LEU A 120 14.38 8.28 10.87
N LEU A 121 15.52 8.04 11.52
CA LEU A 121 15.87 8.76 12.75
C LEU A 121 15.99 10.27 12.55
N ASP A 122 16.49 10.71 11.39
CA ASP A 122 16.59 12.14 11.06
C ASP A 122 15.22 12.79 10.77
N LEU A 123 14.26 12.00 10.28
CA LEU A 123 12.91 12.47 9.93
C LEU A 123 11.94 12.46 11.12
N LEU A 124 12.16 11.59 12.09
CA LEU A 124 11.26 11.44 13.24
C LEU A 124 11.51 12.55 14.28
N PRO A 125 10.45 12.97 15.01
CA PRO A 125 10.61 13.90 16.12
C PRO A 125 11.62 13.35 17.12
N LYS A 126 12.59 14.18 17.52
CA LYS A 126 13.50 13.85 18.61
C LYS A 126 12.68 13.79 19.90
N GLN A 127 12.69 12.64 20.57
CA GLN A 127 12.11 12.46 21.90
C GLN A 127 12.92 13.22 22.94
#